data_AF-A0A6P3ZJF0-F1
#
_entry.id   AF-A0A6P3ZJF0-F1
#
_cell.length_a   1.000
_cell.length_b   1.000
_cell.length_c   1.000
_cell.angle_alpha   90.00
_cell.angle_beta   90.00
_cell.angle_gamma   90.00
#
_symmetry.space_group_name_H-M   'P 1'
#
loop_
_entity.id
_entity.type
_entity.pdbx_description
1 polymer ?
#
loop_
_entity_poly.entity_id
_entity_poly.type
_entity_poly.pdbx_seq_one_letter_code
_entity_poly.pdbx_strand_id
1 'polypeptide(L)'
;MKSKRERDVDDDVMGGDGGLDSDSKRQRVASQSSLSHSASPSPPASESTLLPGFNYGDEDEEEDNKRLPPANGTREDGGDKPRTGQNGVQEEEDEDDDDFLREQGLGQGGRRREIEIRRDCPYLDTVNRQVLDFDFEKFCSVSLSNLNVYACLVCGKYYQGRGKKSHAYTHSLEAGHHVYINLRTEKVYCLPDGYEISDPSLDDIRHVLNPRFTEEQVEQLDKNKQWSRALDGSDYLPGMVGLNNIKETDFVNVTIQSLMRVTPLRNFFLIPKNYQHCKSPLVHRFGELTRKIWHARNFKGQVSPHEFLQAVMKASKKRFRIGAQSDPVEFMSWLLNTLHADLRTSKKSSSIIHDCFQGELEVVKDTHNKTIAEKKENDDDPNASLKLTDGVAEKNGIVTESYRMPFLMLGLDLPPPPLFKDVMEKNIIPQVPLFNILKKFDGEMVTEVVRPRLARMRYRVTRLPRYLILHMRRFTKNNFFVEKNPTLGEAK
;
A
#
# COMPACT_ATOMS: atom_id res chain seq x y z
N MET A 1 2.45 -38.68 71.82
CA MET A 1 3.90 -38.98 71.69
C MET A 1 4.59 -37.69 71.27
N LYS A 2 5.69 -37.23 71.92
CA LYS A 2 7.10 -37.33 71.46
C LYS A 2 7.27 -37.04 69.95
N SER A 3 8.14 -36.12 69.49
CA SER A 3 9.23 -35.29 70.10
C SER A 3 9.40 -33.97 69.29
N LYS A 4 9.82 -32.82 69.85
CA LYS A 4 11.21 -32.30 70.05
C LYS A 4 12.11 -32.33 68.79
N ARG A 5 13.06 -31.42 68.51
CA ARG A 5 13.61 -30.12 69.05
C ARG A 5 14.61 -29.58 67.98
N GLU A 6 15.11 -28.34 67.87
CA GLU A 6 14.91 -26.96 68.40
C GLU A 6 15.35 -26.00 67.23
N ARG A 7 15.48 -24.66 67.18
CA ARG A 7 15.68 -23.46 68.05
C ARG A 7 17.06 -23.22 68.70
N ASP A 8 17.37 -21.92 68.88
CA ASP A 8 18.41 -21.26 69.71
C ASP A 8 19.87 -21.26 69.18
N VAL A 9 20.71 -20.20 69.28
CA VAL A 9 20.55 -18.78 69.74
C VAL A 9 21.73 -17.88 69.25
N ASP A 10 21.46 -16.62 68.84
CA ASP A 10 22.15 -15.28 68.93
C ASP A 10 23.72 -15.13 68.78
N ASP A 11 24.44 -13.97 68.84
CA ASP A 11 24.14 -12.50 68.85
C ASP A 11 25.40 -11.64 68.47
N ASP A 12 25.30 -10.29 68.48
CA ASP A 12 26.33 -9.27 68.87
C ASP A 12 27.65 -9.03 68.03
N VAL A 13 28.32 -7.85 68.02
CA VAL A 13 27.93 -6.42 68.26
C VAL A 13 28.97 -5.39 67.73
N MET A 14 28.55 -4.12 67.54
CA MET A 14 29.27 -2.82 67.43
C MET A 14 30.67 -2.63 66.77
N GLY A 15 30.76 -1.57 65.93
CA GLY A 15 31.86 -0.58 65.90
C GLY A 15 33.12 -0.89 65.08
N GLY A 16 33.91 0.10 64.64
CA GLY A 16 33.67 1.56 64.64
C GLY A 16 34.93 2.42 64.38
N ASP A 17 34.86 3.33 63.39
CA ASP A 17 35.78 4.47 63.11
C ASP A 17 37.27 4.14 62.74
N GLY A 18 38.03 5.14 62.26
CA GLY A 18 39.51 5.12 62.31
C GLY A 18 40.36 5.13 61.02
N GLY A 19 40.34 6.25 60.28
CA GLY A 19 41.56 6.97 59.82
C GLY A 19 42.71 6.35 58.98
N LEU A 20 42.81 6.87 57.74
CA LEU A 20 44.03 7.41 57.07
C LEU A 20 45.13 6.54 56.40
N ASP A 21 45.68 7.17 55.35
CA ASP A 21 47.00 7.07 54.68
C ASP A 21 47.53 5.76 54.06
N SER A 22 47.68 5.79 52.72
CA SER A 22 49.04 5.86 52.11
C SER A 22 49.03 6.24 50.61
N ASP A 23 50.16 6.79 50.16
CA ASP A 23 50.40 7.51 48.90
C ASP A 23 50.52 6.63 47.63
N SER A 24 50.14 7.19 46.46
CA SER A 24 51.09 7.39 45.32
C SER A 24 50.49 7.96 44.03
N LYS A 25 51.00 9.13 43.60
CA LYS A 25 51.29 9.59 42.21
C LYS A 25 50.18 9.43 41.12
N ARG A 26 49.56 10.49 40.56
CA ARG A 26 50.09 11.46 39.54
C ARG A 26 50.82 10.76 38.37
N GLN A 27 50.59 11.06 37.07
CA GLN A 27 50.41 12.36 36.35
C GLN A 27 49.66 12.07 35.00
N ARG A 28 48.69 12.84 34.45
CA ARG A 28 48.74 14.16 33.76
C ARG A 28 49.90 14.33 32.75
N VAL A 29 49.79 14.99 31.58
CA VAL A 29 48.68 15.42 30.67
C VAL A 29 49.35 16.02 29.39
N ALA A 30 48.69 15.98 28.21
CA ALA A 30 48.80 16.88 27.02
C ALA A 30 48.63 16.08 25.69
N SER A 31 47.95 16.45 24.60
CA SER A 31 47.24 17.66 24.08
C SER A 31 47.95 18.43 22.94
N GLN A 32 47.45 18.26 21.71
CA GLN A 32 47.41 19.16 20.52
C GLN A 32 46.56 18.40 19.47
N SER A 33 45.48 18.90 18.86
CA SER A 33 45.32 20.01 17.88
C SER A 33 46.19 19.84 16.63
N SER A 34 45.70 19.97 15.39
CA SER A 34 44.36 20.34 14.87
C SER A 34 44.28 20.08 13.35
N LEU A 35 43.07 20.05 12.77
CA LEU A 35 42.70 20.79 11.55
C LEU A 35 41.22 20.58 11.17
N SER A 36 40.64 21.53 10.44
CA SER A 36 39.19 21.57 10.13
C SER A 36 38.89 22.25 8.80
N HIS A 37 38.19 21.58 7.88
CA HIS A 37 37.45 22.14 6.73
C HIS A 37 36.50 21.06 6.18
N SER A 38 35.33 21.36 5.59
CA SER A 38 34.53 22.58 5.62
C SER A 38 33.09 22.24 5.22
N ALA A 39 32.09 22.60 6.03
CA ALA A 39 30.68 22.43 5.69
C ALA A 39 30.17 23.67 4.93
N SER A 40 29.80 23.50 3.65
CA SER A 40 29.22 24.58 2.84
C SER A 40 27.73 24.76 3.17
N PRO A 41 27.21 26.00 3.30
CA PRO A 41 25.81 26.24 3.61
C PRO A 41 24.90 26.01 2.41
N SER A 42 23.75 25.39 2.63
CA SER A 42 22.64 25.36 1.66
C SER A 42 21.95 26.73 1.59
N PRO A 43 21.52 27.20 0.40
CA PRO A 43 20.86 28.50 0.26
C PRO A 43 19.45 28.50 0.91
N PRO A 44 18.95 29.67 1.34
CA PRO A 44 17.62 29.78 1.93
C PRO A 44 16.54 29.61 0.85
N ALA A 45 15.79 28.51 0.90
CA ALA A 45 14.54 28.39 0.17
C ALA A 45 13.50 29.34 0.78
N SER A 46 12.84 30.15 -0.05
CA SER A 46 11.85 31.15 0.37
C SER A 46 10.56 30.52 0.92
N GLU A 47 9.78 31.34 1.65
CA GLU A 47 8.62 30.89 2.40
C GLU A 47 7.49 30.32 1.52
N SER A 48 6.93 29.18 1.96
CA SER A 48 5.62 28.69 1.52
C SER A 48 5.05 27.74 2.58
N THR A 49 4.58 28.31 3.69
CA THR A 49 3.91 27.56 4.77
C THR A 49 2.51 27.14 4.32
N LEU A 50 2.45 26.00 3.63
CA LEU A 50 1.23 25.41 3.08
C LEU A 50 0.15 25.21 4.16
N LEU A 51 -1.07 25.58 3.80
CA LEU A 51 -2.31 25.26 4.51
C LEU A 51 -3.02 24.07 3.83
N PRO A 52 -4.10 23.50 4.39
CA PRO A 52 -4.37 22.07 4.26
C PRO A 52 -4.70 21.65 2.83
N GLY A 53 -4.30 20.43 2.48
CA GLY A 53 -4.39 19.87 1.14
C GLY A 53 -5.79 19.87 0.54
N PHE A 54 -6.08 20.89 -0.25
CA PHE A 54 -7.08 20.93 -1.30
C PHE A 54 -6.36 21.32 -2.58
N ASN A 55 -6.01 20.35 -3.41
CA ASN A 55 -5.64 20.61 -4.80
C ASN A 55 -6.79 20.08 -5.66
N TYR A 56 -7.43 20.98 -6.40
CA TYR A 56 -8.33 20.57 -7.48
C TYR A 56 -7.49 19.97 -8.63
N GLY A 57 -8.15 19.34 -9.60
CA GLY A 57 -7.53 19.17 -10.90
C GLY A 57 -7.65 20.49 -11.64
N ASP A 58 -6.54 21.03 -12.14
CA ASP A 58 -6.61 22.05 -13.18
C ASP A 58 -7.03 21.39 -14.49
N GLU A 59 -7.87 22.08 -15.26
CA GLU A 59 -8.29 21.68 -16.58
C GLU A 59 -7.28 22.27 -17.59
N ASP A 60 -6.30 21.46 -18.03
CA ASP A 60 -5.36 21.88 -19.07
C ASP A 60 -6.12 22.13 -20.39
N GLU A 61 -6.14 23.38 -20.85
CA GLU A 61 -6.82 23.82 -22.07
C GLU A 61 -6.19 23.23 -23.35
N GLU A 62 -7.02 22.91 -24.36
CA GLU A 62 -6.54 22.44 -25.66
C GLU A 62 -6.03 23.61 -26.52
N GLU A 63 -4.71 23.72 -26.74
CA GLU A 63 -4.16 24.46 -27.91
C GLU A 63 -3.40 23.55 -28.90
N ASP A 64 -4.13 23.28 -29.99
CA ASP A 64 -3.71 23.08 -31.38
C ASP A 64 -2.21 22.81 -31.67
N ASN A 65 -1.91 21.58 -32.10
CA ASN A 65 -0.67 21.30 -32.82
C ASN A 65 -0.93 20.44 -34.08
N LYS A 66 -0.62 21.03 -35.23
CA LYS A 66 -1.21 20.66 -36.53
C LYS A 66 -0.68 19.34 -37.07
N ARG A 67 -1.55 18.32 -37.13
CA ARG A 67 -1.25 17.06 -37.81
C ARG A 67 -1.29 17.24 -39.34
N LEU A 68 -0.16 16.98 -39.99
CA LEU A 68 -0.10 16.79 -41.44
C LEU A 68 -0.80 15.46 -41.83
N PRO A 69 -1.55 15.40 -42.94
CA PRO A 69 -2.26 14.20 -43.36
C PRO A 69 -1.32 13.19 -44.06
N PRO A 70 -1.49 11.88 -43.86
CA PRO A 70 -0.92 10.87 -44.75
C PRO A 70 -1.64 10.90 -46.11
N ALA A 71 -0.89 10.69 -47.20
CA ALA A 71 -1.42 10.70 -48.56
C ALA A 71 -2.23 9.43 -48.89
N ASN A 72 -3.01 9.50 -49.96
CA ASN A 72 -4.03 8.52 -50.33
C ASN A 72 -3.61 7.65 -51.53
N GLY A 73 -4.10 6.41 -51.60
CA GLY A 73 -3.89 5.46 -52.70
C GLY A 73 -2.79 4.42 -52.47
N THR A 74 -2.89 3.19 -52.98
CA THR A 74 -3.83 2.67 -54.00
C THR A 74 -4.71 1.50 -53.53
N ARG A 75 -5.73 1.16 -54.33
CA ARG A 75 -6.61 -0.01 -54.17
C ARG A 75 -6.05 -1.21 -54.93
N GLU A 76 -6.38 -2.42 -54.49
CA GLU A 76 -6.77 -3.50 -55.39
C GLU A 76 -7.81 -4.42 -54.70
N ASP A 77 -8.37 -5.39 -55.42
CA ASP A 77 -9.76 -5.87 -55.23
C ASP A 77 -9.89 -7.40 -55.00
N GLY A 78 -11.05 -7.82 -54.48
CA GLY A 78 -11.62 -9.16 -54.71
C GLY A 78 -11.80 -10.09 -53.51
N GLY A 79 -13.02 -10.63 -53.36
CA GLY A 79 -13.24 -11.96 -52.75
C GLY A 79 -14.14 -12.06 -51.52
N ASP A 80 -15.45 -11.88 -51.65
CA ASP A 80 -16.43 -12.28 -50.63
C ASP A 80 -16.76 -13.80 -50.68
N LYS A 81 -16.75 -14.47 -49.51
CA LYS A 81 -17.70 -15.56 -49.18
C LYS A 81 -17.66 -15.96 -47.69
N PRO A 82 -18.81 -16.19 -47.03
CA PRO A 82 -18.86 -16.52 -45.61
C PRO A 82 -18.68 -18.02 -45.32
N ARG A 83 -18.10 -18.35 -44.15
CA ARG A 83 -18.16 -19.71 -43.56
C ARG A 83 -18.40 -19.68 -42.05
N THR A 84 -19.58 -20.20 -41.69
CA THR A 84 -19.89 -21.04 -40.51
C THR A 84 -18.77 -21.21 -39.46
N GLY A 85 -19.03 -20.73 -38.24
CA GLY A 85 -18.09 -20.89 -37.12
C GLY A 85 -18.10 -22.28 -36.48
N GLN A 86 -17.02 -22.57 -35.74
CA GLN A 86 -16.95 -23.59 -34.69
C GLN A 86 -16.22 -22.97 -33.50
N ASN A 87 -16.71 -23.24 -32.28
CA ASN A 87 -16.03 -22.82 -31.05
C ASN A 87 -14.86 -23.75 -30.76
N GLY A 88 -13.71 -23.49 -31.37
CA GLY A 88 -12.43 -24.04 -30.92
C GLY A 88 -11.90 -23.22 -29.75
N VAL A 89 -11.57 -23.87 -28.63
CA VAL A 89 -10.66 -23.28 -27.64
C VAL A 89 -9.28 -23.26 -28.30
N GLN A 90 -8.75 -22.07 -28.57
CA GLN A 90 -7.34 -21.96 -28.93
C GLN A 90 -6.52 -22.14 -27.66
N GLU A 91 -5.77 -23.22 -27.59
CA GLU A 91 -4.67 -23.35 -26.64
C GLU A 91 -3.62 -22.31 -27.05
N GLU A 92 -3.32 -21.35 -26.18
CA GLU A 92 -2.26 -20.37 -26.41
C GLU A 92 -0.92 -21.12 -26.35
N GLU A 93 -0.20 -21.18 -27.48
CA GLU A 93 1.08 -21.87 -27.56
C GLU A 93 2.11 -21.14 -26.69
N ASP A 94 2.63 -21.83 -25.65
CA ASP A 94 3.62 -21.26 -24.73
C ASP A 94 4.91 -20.91 -25.50
N GLU A 95 5.27 -19.62 -25.53
CA GLU A 95 6.50 -19.11 -26.18
C GLU A 95 7.76 -19.81 -25.60
N ASP A 96 7.72 -20.13 -24.29
CA ASP A 96 8.71 -20.94 -23.58
C ASP A 96 8.90 -22.35 -24.17
N ASP A 97 7.83 -22.98 -24.67
CA ASP A 97 7.80 -24.35 -25.24
C ASP A 97 8.46 -24.35 -26.63
N ASP A 98 8.18 -23.35 -27.45
CA ASP A 98 8.81 -23.20 -28.77
C ASP A 98 10.31 -22.90 -28.68
N ASP A 99 10.74 -21.95 -27.85
CA ASP A 99 12.17 -21.61 -27.73
C ASP A 99 12.98 -22.74 -27.10
N PHE A 100 12.40 -23.53 -26.19
CA PHE A 100 13.01 -24.75 -25.68
C PHE A 100 13.23 -25.81 -26.77
N LEU A 101 12.20 -26.08 -27.59
CA LEU A 101 12.29 -27.04 -28.71
C LEU A 101 13.28 -26.58 -29.80
N ARG A 102 13.39 -25.27 -30.03
CA ARG A 102 14.41 -24.67 -30.91
C ARG A 102 15.82 -24.86 -30.34
N GLU A 103 16.09 -24.49 -29.08
CA GLU A 103 17.40 -24.68 -28.45
C GLU A 103 17.82 -26.15 -28.34
N GLN A 104 16.87 -27.08 -28.19
CA GLN A 104 17.13 -28.52 -28.18
C GLN A 104 17.73 -29.06 -29.49
N GLY A 105 17.59 -28.32 -30.61
CA GLY A 105 17.96 -28.75 -31.95
C GLY A 105 16.86 -29.53 -32.70
N LEU A 106 15.63 -29.54 -32.17
CA LEU A 106 14.52 -30.34 -32.69
C LEU A 106 13.72 -29.62 -33.81
N GLY A 107 14.07 -28.38 -34.13
CA GLY A 107 13.31 -27.48 -35.01
C GLY A 107 13.52 -27.63 -36.52
N GLN A 108 14.23 -28.65 -37.02
CA GLN A 108 14.44 -28.87 -38.46
C GLN A 108 13.88 -30.25 -38.88
N GLY A 109 12.58 -30.35 -39.14
CA GLY A 109 12.00 -31.58 -39.70
C GLY A 109 10.53 -31.90 -39.42
N GLY A 110 9.60 -30.99 -39.75
CA GLY A 110 8.23 -31.38 -40.13
C GLY A 110 7.27 -31.98 -39.07
N ARG A 111 7.69 -32.19 -37.82
CA ARG A 111 6.79 -32.46 -36.67
C ARG A 111 7.31 -31.74 -35.43
N ARG A 112 6.55 -30.76 -34.92
CA ARG A 112 6.71 -30.25 -33.54
C ARG A 112 6.58 -31.48 -32.62
N ARG A 113 7.54 -31.67 -31.71
CA ARG A 113 7.38 -32.66 -30.63
C ARG A 113 6.71 -31.94 -29.47
N GLU A 114 5.51 -32.39 -29.11
CA GLU A 114 4.85 -32.01 -27.86
C GLU A 114 5.79 -32.33 -26.68
N ILE A 115 5.74 -31.49 -25.63
CA ILE A 115 6.50 -31.75 -24.41
C ILE A 115 5.87 -32.95 -23.70
N GLU A 116 6.69 -33.92 -23.32
CA GLU A 116 6.21 -35.09 -22.60
C GLU A 116 5.69 -34.67 -21.22
N ILE A 117 4.43 -34.98 -20.91
CA ILE A 117 3.82 -34.72 -19.60
C ILE A 117 3.86 -36.03 -18.81
N ARG A 118 4.60 -36.05 -17.70
CA ARG A 118 4.68 -37.19 -16.77
C ARG A 118 4.00 -36.88 -15.45
N ARG A 119 3.46 -37.91 -14.81
CA ARG A 119 3.00 -37.86 -13.42
C ARG A 119 4.08 -38.40 -12.49
N ASP A 120 4.65 -39.55 -12.86
CA ASP A 120 5.68 -40.26 -12.11
C ASP A 120 7.06 -39.59 -12.33
N CYS A 121 7.39 -38.60 -11.48
CA CYS A 121 8.72 -37.99 -11.42
C CYS A 121 9.48 -38.51 -10.18
N PRO A 122 10.67 -39.12 -10.34
CA PRO A 122 11.41 -39.74 -9.23
C PRO A 122 12.06 -38.73 -8.28
N TYR A 123 12.02 -37.43 -8.58
CA TYR A 123 12.67 -36.37 -7.81
C TYR A 123 11.69 -35.54 -6.94
N LEU A 124 10.42 -35.94 -6.85
CA LEU A 124 9.39 -35.21 -6.08
C LEU A 124 9.67 -35.18 -4.56
N ASP A 125 10.43 -36.14 -4.05
CA ASP A 125 10.92 -36.20 -2.67
C ASP A 125 11.92 -35.09 -2.34
N THR A 126 12.69 -34.61 -3.33
CA THR A 126 13.67 -33.52 -3.16
C THR A 126 13.03 -32.13 -2.94
N VAL A 127 11.70 -32.00 -3.09
CA VAL A 127 10.98 -30.72 -3.04
C VAL A 127 10.85 -30.19 -1.61
N ASN A 128 11.73 -29.25 -1.26
CA ASN A 128 11.76 -28.61 0.05
C ASN A 128 10.89 -27.34 0.08
N ARG A 129 9.71 -27.45 0.68
CA ARG A 129 8.74 -26.36 0.79
C ARG A 129 9.13 -25.25 1.78
N GLN A 130 10.01 -25.52 2.75
CA GLN A 130 10.40 -24.54 3.78
C GLN A 130 11.28 -23.41 3.23
N VAL A 131 12.07 -23.69 2.19
CA VAL A 131 12.95 -22.72 1.52
C VAL A 131 12.27 -21.96 0.39
N LEU A 132 11.00 -22.28 0.08
CA LEU A 132 10.24 -21.56 -0.94
C LEU A 132 9.74 -20.22 -0.39
N ASP A 133 9.92 -19.18 -1.20
CA ASP A 133 9.40 -17.85 -0.94
C ASP A 133 9.03 -17.22 -2.29
N PHE A 134 7.77 -16.82 -2.44
CA PHE A 134 7.24 -16.28 -3.70
C PHE A 134 6.84 -14.80 -3.56
N ASP A 135 7.32 -14.10 -2.52
CA ASP A 135 7.03 -12.68 -2.27
C ASP A 135 8.12 -11.72 -2.80
N PHE A 136 9.19 -12.26 -3.38
CA PHE A 136 10.27 -11.52 -4.00
C PHE A 136 10.11 -11.41 -5.52
N GLU A 137 10.70 -10.37 -6.11
CA GLU A 137 10.61 -10.10 -7.55
C GLU A 137 11.12 -11.27 -8.38
N LYS A 138 10.37 -11.61 -9.44
CA LYS A 138 10.59 -12.76 -10.33
C LYS A 138 11.76 -12.54 -11.31
N PHE A 139 12.95 -12.28 -10.78
CA PHE A 139 14.21 -12.15 -11.52
C PHE A 139 15.14 -13.36 -11.31
N CYS A 140 15.89 -13.75 -12.32
CA CYS A 140 16.95 -14.74 -12.18
C CYS A 140 18.08 -14.22 -11.29
N SER A 141 18.50 -15.02 -10.31
CA SER A 141 19.60 -14.71 -9.37
C SER A 141 21.00 -14.68 -9.99
N VAL A 142 21.13 -14.90 -11.32
CA VAL A 142 22.39 -14.88 -12.07
C VAL A 142 22.37 -13.78 -13.15
N SER A 143 21.40 -13.81 -14.08
CA SER A 143 21.32 -12.85 -15.18
C SER A 143 20.57 -11.56 -14.85
N LEU A 144 19.87 -11.50 -13.71
CA LEU A 144 18.93 -10.42 -13.34
C LEU A 144 17.82 -10.17 -14.38
N SER A 145 17.54 -11.13 -15.27
CA SER A 145 16.42 -11.07 -16.20
C SER A 145 15.12 -11.56 -15.56
N ASN A 146 13.99 -10.93 -15.91
CA ASN A 146 12.63 -11.35 -15.57
C ASN A 146 11.96 -12.19 -16.67
N LEU A 147 12.66 -12.49 -17.76
CA LEU A 147 12.13 -13.31 -18.85
C LEU A 147 12.25 -14.79 -18.48
N ASN A 148 11.14 -15.51 -18.57
CA ASN A 148 11.02 -16.96 -18.50
C ASN A 148 11.77 -17.53 -17.28
N VAL A 149 11.40 -17.07 -16.08
CA VAL A 149 12.09 -17.38 -14.82
C VAL A 149 11.44 -18.55 -14.10
N TYR A 150 12.28 -19.50 -13.69
CA TYR A 150 11.92 -20.76 -13.05
C TYR A 150 12.45 -20.76 -11.60
N ALA A 151 11.61 -21.12 -10.63
CA ALA A 151 12.05 -21.32 -9.25
C ALA A 151 12.43 -22.79 -9.02
N CYS A 152 13.62 -23.01 -8.48
CA CYS A 152 14.14 -24.33 -8.11
C CYS A 152 13.44 -24.83 -6.83
N LEU A 153 12.59 -25.85 -6.94
CA LEU A 153 11.76 -26.33 -5.82
C LEU A 153 12.54 -27.04 -4.70
N VAL A 154 13.85 -27.29 -4.90
CA VAL A 154 14.77 -27.84 -3.90
C VAL A 154 15.43 -26.74 -3.03
N CYS A 155 15.58 -25.51 -3.53
CA CYS A 155 16.35 -24.45 -2.84
C CYS A 155 15.80 -23.02 -2.93
N GLY A 156 14.61 -22.82 -3.48
CA GLY A 156 13.91 -21.52 -3.56
C GLY A 156 14.50 -20.49 -4.54
N LYS A 157 15.75 -20.65 -4.98
CA LYS A 157 16.43 -19.72 -5.91
C LYS A 157 15.79 -19.70 -7.30
N TYR A 158 15.90 -18.55 -7.97
CA TYR A 158 15.27 -18.25 -9.26
C TYR A 158 16.29 -18.25 -10.41
N TYR A 159 15.97 -18.90 -11.53
CA TYR A 159 16.87 -19.10 -12.66
C TYR A 159 16.18 -18.82 -14.01
N GLN A 160 16.89 -18.22 -14.96
CA GLN A 160 16.35 -17.89 -16.28
C GLN A 160 16.39 -19.10 -17.23
N GLY A 161 15.27 -19.33 -17.91
CA GLY A 161 15.07 -20.30 -18.99
C GLY A 161 15.24 -21.76 -18.52
N ARG A 162 14.97 -22.71 -19.42
CA ARG A 162 15.17 -24.15 -19.16
C ARG A 162 15.90 -24.92 -20.28
N GLY A 163 16.23 -24.26 -21.39
CA GLY A 163 17.00 -24.85 -22.49
C GLY A 163 18.46 -25.13 -22.11
N LYS A 164 19.20 -25.83 -22.99
CA LYS A 164 20.53 -26.41 -22.67
C LYS A 164 21.60 -25.39 -22.30
N LYS A 165 21.37 -24.10 -22.54
CA LYS A 165 22.25 -22.97 -22.19
C LYS A 165 21.72 -22.11 -21.04
N SER A 166 20.58 -22.47 -20.46
CA SER A 166 19.90 -21.67 -19.43
C SER A 166 20.54 -21.84 -18.05
N HIS A 167 20.32 -20.85 -17.19
CA HIS A 167 20.82 -20.91 -15.81
C HIS A 167 20.09 -21.94 -14.95
N ALA A 168 18.84 -22.34 -15.29
CA ALA A 168 18.17 -23.43 -14.59
C ALA A 168 18.73 -24.80 -15.00
N TYR A 169 19.06 -24.96 -16.30
CA TYR A 169 19.65 -26.19 -16.83
C TYR A 169 21.08 -26.40 -16.31
N THR A 170 21.91 -25.35 -16.24
CA THR A 170 23.24 -25.48 -15.60
C THR A 170 23.11 -25.76 -14.10
N HIS A 171 22.22 -25.05 -13.40
CA HIS A 171 21.99 -25.28 -11.95
C HIS A 171 21.45 -26.69 -11.65
N SER A 172 20.65 -27.30 -12.53
CA SER A 172 20.20 -28.69 -12.34
C SER A 172 21.36 -29.69 -12.38
N LEU A 173 22.33 -29.48 -13.27
CA LEU A 173 23.51 -30.33 -13.39
C LEU A 173 24.54 -30.06 -12.28
N GLU A 174 24.77 -28.79 -11.93
CA GLU A 174 25.79 -28.36 -10.96
C GLU A 174 25.39 -28.66 -9.50
N ALA A 175 24.10 -28.51 -9.16
CA ALA A 175 23.59 -28.73 -7.80
C ALA A 175 22.85 -30.07 -7.62
N GLY A 176 22.53 -30.78 -8.71
CA GLY A 176 21.67 -31.98 -8.66
C GLY A 176 20.22 -31.68 -8.26
N HIS A 177 19.75 -30.45 -8.53
CA HIS A 177 18.39 -30.02 -8.21
C HIS A 177 17.51 -30.14 -9.46
N HIS A 178 16.57 -31.08 -9.48
CA HIS A 178 15.90 -31.49 -10.72
C HIS A 178 14.52 -30.86 -10.97
N VAL A 179 13.83 -30.38 -9.92
CA VAL A 179 12.42 -29.94 -10.02
C VAL A 179 12.30 -28.40 -10.02
N TYR A 180 11.62 -27.84 -11.03
CA TYR A 180 11.46 -26.39 -11.24
C TYR A 180 10.03 -25.99 -11.58
N ILE A 181 9.53 -24.87 -11.03
CA ILE A 181 8.24 -24.27 -11.44
C ILE A 181 8.45 -22.98 -12.24
N ASN A 182 7.73 -22.81 -13.35
CA ASN A 182 7.72 -21.56 -14.12
C ASN A 182 6.89 -20.50 -13.36
N LEU A 183 7.50 -19.35 -13.06
CA LEU A 183 6.89 -18.29 -12.25
C LEU A 183 5.81 -17.45 -12.99
N ARG A 184 5.61 -17.69 -14.29
CA ARG A 184 4.56 -17.10 -15.14
C ARG A 184 3.44 -18.11 -15.44
N THR A 185 3.77 -19.34 -15.84
CA THR A 185 2.79 -20.32 -16.34
C THR A 185 2.32 -21.35 -15.30
N GLU A 186 2.91 -21.39 -14.10
CA GLU A 186 2.58 -22.34 -13.01
C GLU A 186 2.81 -23.85 -13.36
N LYS A 187 3.24 -24.15 -14.60
CA LYS A 187 3.75 -25.46 -15.03
C LYS A 187 5.07 -25.81 -14.30
N VAL A 188 5.26 -27.10 -14.02
CA VAL A 188 6.45 -27.64 -13.34
C VAL A 188 7.20 -28.57 -14.29
N TYR A 189 8.53 -28.55 -14.26
CA TYR A 189 9.39 -29.33 -15.16
C TYR A 189 10.52 -30.06 -14.43
N CYS A 190 10.91 -31.21 -14.96
CA CYS A 190 12.17 -31.87 -14.63
C CYS A 190 13.29 -31.32 -15.51
N LEU A 191 14.42 -30.91 -14.93
CA LEU A 191 15.66 -30.61 -15.64
C LEU A 191 16.78 -31.49 -15.09
N PRO A 192 17.71 -32.00 -15.94
CA PRO A 192 17.91 -31.65 -17.35
C PRO A 192 16.94 -32.32 -18.34
N ASP A 193 16.13 -33.30 -17.91
CA ASP A 193 15.36 -34.18 -18.79
C ASP A 193 14.37 -33.46 -19.73
N GLY A 194 13.73 -32.38 -19.26
CA GLY A 194 12.89 -31.50 -20.07
C GLY A 194 11.40 -31.82 -20.11
N TYR A 195 10.91 -32.82 -19.37
CA TYR A 195 9.49 -33.18 -19.32
C TYR A 195 8.70 -32.34 -18.30
N GLU A 196 7.40 -32.15 -18.54
CA GLU A 196 6.46 -31.50 -17.60
C GLU A 196 6.04 -32.48 -16.50
N ILE A 197 5.89 -31.98 -15.26
CA ILE A 197 5.49 -32.74 -14.07
C ILE A 197 4.06 -32.35 -13.68
N SER A 198 3.11 -33.22 -14.04
CA SER A 198 1.68 -33.07 -13.75
C SER A 198 1.28 -33.94 -12.55
N ASP A 199 1.71 -33.52 -11.36
CA ASP A 199 1.40 -34.18 -10.09
C ASP A 199 0.63 -33.26 -9.12
N PRO A 200 -0.43 -33.76 -8.41
CA PRO A 200 -1.23 -32.98 -7.46
C PRO A 200 -0.52 -32.62 -6.14
N SER A 201 0.54 -33.33 -5.74
CA SER A 201 1.27 -33.01 -4.51
C SER A 201 1.94 -31.63 -4.56
N LEU A 202 2.09 -31.05 -5.75
CA LEU A 202 2.65 -29.72 -6.01
C LEU A 202 1.59 -28.61 -6.08
N ASP A 203 0.30 -28.94 -5.92
CA ASP A 203 -0.78 -27.94 -5.97
C ASP A 203 -0.70 -26.94 -4.80
N ASP A 204 -0.16 -27.35 -3.66
CA ASP A 204 0.12 -26.43 -2.55
C ASP A 204 1.12 -25.33 -2.96
N ILE A 205 2.20 -25.70 -3.65
CA ILE A 205 3.20 -24.78 -4.20
C ILE A 205 2.58 -23.85 -5.24
N ARG A 206 1.74 -24.37 -6.15
CA ARG A 206 0.99 -23.56 -7.14
C ARG A 206 0.07 -22.55 -6.43
N HIS A 207 -0.65 -22.98 -5.39
CA HIS A 207 -1.54 -22.13 -4.60
C HIS A 207 -0.81 -21.06 -3.78
N VAL A 208 0.42 -21.27 -3.31
CA VAL A 208 1.21 -20.23 -2.63
C VAL A 208 1.86 -19.27 -3.64
N LEU A 209 2.31 -19.77 -4.80
CA LEU A 209 2.85 -18.93 -5.89
C LEU A 209 1.81 -17.95 -6.45
N ASN A 210 0.57 -18.42 -6.67
CA ASN A 210 -0.55 -17.58 -7.09
C ASN A 210 -1.84 -18.05 -6.42
N PRO A 211 -2.21 -17.49 -5.25
CA PRO A 211 -3.46 -17.85 -4.61
C PRO A 211 -4.65 -17.42 -5.48
N ARG A 212 -5.57 -18.35 -5.72
CA ARG A 212 -6.78 -18.17 -6.54
C ARG A 212 -7.99 -18.49 -5.67
N PHE A 213 -9.06 -17.70 -5.81
CA PHE A 213 -10.30 -17.84 -5.05
C PHE A 213 -11.49 -17.98 -6.01
N THR A 214 -12.50 -18.78 -5.65
CA THR A 214 -13.82 -18.76 -6.30
C THR A 214 -14.72 -17.72 -5.65
N GLU A 215 -15.77 -17.28 -6.36
CA GLU A 215 -16.74 -16.31 -5.83
C GLU A 215 -17.46 -16.88 -4.58
N GLU A 216 -17.80 -18.17 -4.60
CA GLU A 216 -18.34 -18.91 -3.45
C GLU A 216 -17.42 -18.91 -2.23
N GLN A 217 -16.11 -19.10 -2.43
CA GLN A 217 -15.12 -19.03 -1.34
C GLN A 217 -15.05 -17.62 -0.75
N VAL A 218 -15.08 -16.59 -1.61
CA VAL A 218 -15.05 -15.17 -1.20
C VAL A 218 -16.27 -14.78 -0.36
N GLU A 219 -17.45 -15.33 -0.65
CA GLU A 219 -18.66 -15.15 0.20
C GLU A 219 -18.61 -15.90 1.54
N GLN A 220 -17.76 -16.93 1.66
CA GLN A 220 -17.60 -17.70 2.88
C GLN A 220 -16.48 -17.18 3.80
N LEU A 221 -15.55 -16.36 3.30
CA LEU A 221 -14.43 -15.82 4.08
C LEU A 221 -14.87 -15.10 5.37
N ASP A 222 -15.93 -14.27 5.34
CA ASP A 222 -16.40 -13.55 6.53
C ASP A 222 -17.14 -14.45 7.54
N LYS A 223 -17.53 -15.66 7.13
CA LYS A 223 -18.17 -16.68 7.98
C LYS A 223 -17.12 -17.62 8.59
N ASN A 224 -16.02 -17.85 7.88
CA ASN A 224 -14.96 -18.78 8.29
C ASN A 224 -14.07 -18.16 9.37
N LYS A 225 -13.98 -18.82 10.53
CA LYS A 225 -13.12 -18.46 11.66
C LYS A 225 -12.06 -19.53 11.98
N GLN A 226 -11.83 -20.45 11.04
CA GLN A 226 -10.87 -21.54 11.17
C GLN A 226 -9.44 -21.01 11.09
N TRP A 227 -8.64 -21.32 12.11
CA TRP A 227 -7.21 -21.09 12.09
C TRP A 227 -6.55 -21.98 11.03
N SER A 228 -5.66 -21.38 10.25
CA SER A 228 -4.82 -22.01 9.24
C SER A 228 -3.42 -22.20 9.81
N ARG A 229 -2.71 -23.24 9.39
CA ARG A 229 -1.39 -23.58 9.93
C ARG A 229 -0.32 -23.55 8.84
N ALA A 230 0.78 -22.87 9.12
CA ALA A 230 1.94 -22.74 8.24
C ALA A 230 2.92 -23.93 8.42
N LEU A 231 3.89 -24.05 7.50
CA LEU A 231 4.88 -25.16 7.51
C LEU A 231 5.95 -24.99 8.60
N ASP A 232 6.12 -23.77 9.11
CA ASP A 232 6.87 -23.47 10.34
C ASP A 232 6.12 -23.92 11.62
N GLY A 233 4.90 -24.43 11.47
CA GLY A 233 4.04 -24.90 12.57
C GLY A 233 3.25 -23.79 13.26
N SER A 234 3.37 -22.54 12.83
CA SER A 234 2.62 -21.39 13.38
C SER A 234 1.16 -21.39 12.90
N ASP A 235 0.25 -21.05 13.81
CA ASP A 235 -1.17 -20.88 13.51
C ASP A 235 -1.48 -19.40 13.24
N TYR A 236 -2.20 -19.13 12.16
CA TYR A 236 -2.65 -17.81 11.75
C TYR A 236 -4.11 -17.84 11.28
N LEU A 237 -4.81 -16.72 11.39
CA LEU A 237 -6.15 -16.58 10.80
C LEU A 237 -6.02 -15.85 9.45
N PRO A 238 -6.57 -16.36 8.33
CA PRO A 238 -6.51 -15.67 7.04
C PRO A 238 -7.07 -14.25 7.12
N GLY A 239 -6.43 -13.30 6.43
CA GLY A 239 -6.74 -11.88 6.58
C GLY A 239 -6.18 -11.24 7.87
N MET A 240 -5.48 -12.00 8.72
CA MET A 240 -4.83 -11.51 9.96
C MET A 240 -3.33 -11.83 10.02
N VAL A 241 -2.72 -12.24 8.90
CA VAL A 241 -1.27 -12.51 8.82
C VAL A 241 -0.43 -11.25 9.01
N GLY A 242 0.80 -11.42 9.52
CA GLY A 242 1.76 -10.31 9.61
C GLY A 242 2.25 -9.84 8.24
N LEU A 243 2.59 -8.55 8.12
CA LEU A 243 3.31 -8.01 6.96
C LEU A 243 4.74 -7.66 7.35
N ASN A 244 5.73 -8.15 6.60
CA ASN A 244 7.14 -7.84 6.86
C ASN A 244 7.42 -6.33 6.75
N ASN A 245 8.20 -5.79 7.70
CA ASN A 245 8.63 -4.38 7.67
C ASN A 245 9.97 -4.29 6.93
N ILE A 246 9.95 -3.78 5.70
CA ILE A 246 11.12 -3.76 4.80
C ILE A 246 11.89 -2.44 5.00
N LYS A 247 12.33 -2.19 6.24
CA LYS A 247 12.89 -0.91 6.72
C LYS A 247 11.90 0.25 6.60
N GLU A 248 11.26 0.61 7.72
CA GLU A 248 10.37 1.77 7.84
C GLU A 248 9.15 1.75 6.88
N THR A 249 8.62 0.57 6.55
CA THR A 249 7.41 0.41 5.71
C THR A 249 6.15 0.12 6.52
N ASP A 250 6.15 0.39 7.81
CA ASP A 250 5.02 0.20 8.70
C ASP A 250 3.82 1.08 8.33
N PHE A 251 4.03 2.31 7.86
CA PHE A 251 2.97 3.18 7.33
C PHE A 251 2.19 2.56 6.17
N VAL A 252 2.86 1.77 5.32
CA VAL A 252 2.23 0.95 4.27
C VAL A 252 1.50 -0.23 4.89
N ASN A 253 2.16 -0.96 5.80
CA ASN A 253 1.60 -2.18 6.39
C ASN A 253 0.29 -1.89 7.17
N VAL A 254 0.22 -0.82 7.97
CA VAL A 254 -1.03 -0.44 8.68
C VAL A 254 -2.13 0.02 7.72
N THR A 255 -1.77 0.68 6.62
CA THR A 255 -2.72 1.12 5.58
C THR A 255 -3.32 -0.09 4.86
N ILE A 256 -2.49 -1.03 4.40
CA ILE A 256 -2.95 -2.24 3.74
C ILE A 256 -3.79 -3.08 4.70
N GLN A 257 -3.33 -3.33 5.93
CA GLN A 257 -4.09 -4.09 6.93
C GLN A 257 -5.47 -3.48 7.21
N SER A 258 -5.57 -2.15 7.22
CA SER A 258 -6.86 -1.44 7.38
C SER A 258 -7.78 -1.64 6.16
N LEU A 259 -7.26 -1.44 4.95
CA LEU A 259 -8.02 -1.58 3.70
C LEU A 259 -8.46 -3.04 3.45
N MET A 260 -7.65 -4.03 3.84
CA MET A 260 -7.97 -5.46 3.68
C MET A 260 -9.16 -5.95 4.52
N ARG A 261 -9.66 -5.14 5.47
CA ARG A 261 -10.90 -5.43 6.23
C ARG A 261 -12.18 -4.90 5.59
N VAL A 262 -12.08 -4.12 4.51
CA VAL A 262 -13.23 -3.56 3.80
C VAL A 262 -13.77 -4.62 2.85
N THR A 263 -14.76 -5.40 3.29
CA THR A 263 -15.28 -6.59 2.57
C THR A 263 -15.50 -6.38 1.07
N PRO A 264 -16.16 -5.31 0.57
CA PRO A 264 -16.35 -5.14 -0.87
C PRO A 264 -15.04 -4.88 -1.63
N LEU A 265 -14.12 -4.10 -1.04
CA LEU A 265 -12.80 -3.83 -1.60
C LEU A 265 -11.96 -5.10 -1.67
N ARG A 266 -11.90 -5.86 -0.56
CA ARG A 266 -11.25 -7.17 -0.50
C ARG A 266 -11.81 -8.11 -1.57
N ASN A 267 -13.13 -8.31 -1.58
CA ASN A 267 -13.80 -9.24 -2.49
C ASN A 267 -13.54 -8.89 -3.96
N PHE A 268 -13.50 -7.60 -4.30
CA PHE A 268 -13.12 -7.13 -5.63
C PHE A 268 -11.69 -7.58 -6.02
N PHE A 269 -10.71 -7.39 -5.12
CA PHE A 269 -9.31 -7.69 -5.38
C PHE A 269 -8.91 -9.17 -5.22
N LEU A 270 -9.74 -9.99 -4.55
CA LEU A 270 -9.54 -11.45 -4.48
C LEU A 270 -9.82 -12.18 -5.80
N ILE A 271 -10.58 -11.57 -6.72
CA ILE A 271 -10.96 -12.14 -8.01
C ILE A 271 -10.29 -11.35 -9.15
N PRO A 272 -9.19 -11.83 -9.77
CA PRO A 272 -8.44 -11.08 -10.78
C PRO A 272 -9.26 -10.59 -11.98
N LYS A 273 -10.33 -11.33 -12.35
CA LYS A 273 -11.24 -10.96 -13.45
C LYS A 273 -11.83 -9.55 -13.30
N ASN A 274 -12.05 -9.10 -12.07
CA ASN A 274 -12.64 -7.79 -11.77
C ASN A 274 -11.79 -6.61 -12.26
N TYR A 275 -10.47 -6.78 -12.28
CA TYR A 275 -9.52 -5.71 -12.63
C TYR A 275 -8.54 -6.10 -13.76
N GLN A 276 -8.72 -7.27 -14.40
CA GLN A 276 -7.88 -7.74 -15.52
C GLN A 276 -7.76 -6.75 -16.70
N HIS A 277 -8.75 -5.85 -16.85
CA HIS A 277 -8.78 -4.81 -17.87
C HIS A 277 -7.84 -3.64 -17.58
N CYS A 278 -7.39 -3.48 -16.33
CA CYS A 278 -6.45 -2.47 -15.91
C CYS A 278 -5.02 -2.88 -16.28
N LYS A 279 -4.24 -1.95 -16.84
CA LYS A 279 -2.82 -2.15 -17.18
C LYS A 279 -1.84 -1.68 -16.09
N SER A 280 -2.33 -1.12 -14.99
CA SER A 280 -1.48 -0.59 -13.91
C SER A 280 -0.85 -1.71 -13.07
N PRO A 281 0.49 -1.81 -12.98
CA PRO A 281 1.14 -2.76 -12.09
C PRO A 281 0.74 -2.56 -10.62
N LEU A 282 0.41 -1.34 -10.20
CA LEU A 282 -0.01 -1.05 -8.81
C LEU A 282 -1.29 -1.80 -8.45
N VAL A 283 -2.28 -1.80 -9.35
CA VAL A 283 -3.56 -2.50 -9.19
C VAL A 283 -3.34 -4.02 -9.11
N HIS A 284 -2.52 -4.58 -10.01
CA HIS A 284 -2.21 -6.03 -10.01
C HIS A 284 -1.46 -6.46 -8.75
N ARG A 285 -0.40 -5.74 -8.35
CA ARG A 285 0.36 -6.05 -7.12
C ARG A 285 -0.44 -5.86 -5.84
N PHE A 286 -1.36 -4.88 -5.79
CA PHE A 286 -2.31 -4.73 -4.68
C PHE A 286 -3.26 -5.93 -4.58
N GLY A 287 -3.77 -6.42 -5.71
CA GLY A 287 -4.61 -7.63 -5.77
C GLY A 287 -3.86 -8.91 -5.40
N GLU A 288 -2.61 -9.07 -5.84
CA GLU A 288 -1.75 -10.20 -5.44
C GLU A 288 -1.47 -10.20 -3.94
N LEU A 289 -1.11 -9.04 -3.37
CA LEU A 289 -0.92 -8.88 -1.93
C LEU A 289 -2.23 -9.17 -1.16
N THR A 290 -3.38 -8.71 -1.67
CA THR A 290 -4.70 -9.02 -1.12
C THR A 290 -4.94 -10.54 -1.06
N ARG A 291 -4.66 -11.26 -2.15
CA ARG A 291 -4.84 -12.71 -2.24
C ARG A 291 -3.89 -13.48 -1.31
N LYS A 292 -2.62 -13.06 -1.22
CA LYS A 292 -1.64 -13.65 -0.28
C LYS A 292 -2.02 -13.44 1.19
N ILE A 293 -2.48 -12.25 1.57
CA ILE A 293 -2.95 -11.92 2.94
C ILE A 293 -4.13 -12.81 3.37
N TRP A 294 -5.03 -13.16 2.44
CA TRP A 294 -6.24 -13.94 2.71
C TRP A 294 -6.13 -15.43 2.35
N HIS A 295 -4.95 -15.91 1.97
CA HIS A 295 -4.76 -17.32 1.61
C HIS A 295 -4.58 -18.22 2.85
N ALA A 296 -5.33 -19.32 2.90
CA ALA A 296 -5.39 -20.25 4.03
C ALA A 296 -4.36 -21.39 4.00
N ARG A 297 -3.45 -21.40 3.01
CA ARG A 297 -2.39 -22.43 2.87
C ARG A 297 -1.01 -21.82 2.62
N ASN A 298 -0.76 -20.62 3.15
CA ASN A 298 0.58 -20.01 3.14
C ASN A 298 1.58 -20.87 3.92
N PHE A 299 2.79 -21.01 3.38
CA PHE A 299 3.86 -21.78 4.02
C PHE A 299 4.45 -21.12 5.29
N LYS A 300 4.19 -19.82 5.51
CA LYS A 300 4.69 -18.99 6.61
C LYS A 300 3.55 -18.16 7.19
N GLY A 301 3.56 -17.86 8.49
CA GLY A 301 2.54 -17.02 9.16
C GLY A 301 2.55 -15.52 8.82
N GLN A 302 3.35 -15.11 7.81
CA GLN A 302 3.59 -13.73 7.40
C GLN A 302 3.72 -13.63 5.88
N VAL A 303 3.47 -12.44 5.33
CA VAL A 303 3.60 -12.12 3.89
C VAL A 303 4.49 -10.89 3.71
N SER A 304 5.41 -10.93 2.76
CA SER A 304 6.29 -9.81 2.44
C SER A 304 5.67 -8.91 1.38
N PRO A 305 5.41 -7.61 1.66
CA PRO A 305 4.79 -6.69 0.70
C PRO A 305 5.75 -6.16 -0.37
N HIS A 306 6.87 -6.85 -0.67
CA HIS A 306 7.98 -6.30 -1.44
C HIS A 306 7.60 -5.90 -2.87
N GLU A 307 7.00 -6.80 -3.66
CA GLU A 307 6.59 -6.50 -5.05
C GLU A 307 5.56 -5.35 -5.12
N PHE A 308 4.70 -5.21 -4.10
CA PHE A 308 3.77 -4.08 -3.98
C PHE A 308 4.50 -2.77 -3.63
N LEU A 309 5.47 -2.79 -2.71
CA LEU A 309 6.28 -1.62 -2.37
C LEU A 309 7.09 -1.11 -3.58
N GLN A 310 7.59 -1.99 -4.44
CA GLN A 310 8.25 -1.60 -5.69
C GLN A 310 7.27 -0.95 -6.68
N ALA A 311 6.06 -1.50 -6.81
CA ALA A 311 5.00 -0.89 -7.62
C ALA A 311 4.58 0.50 -7.08
N VAL A 312 4.49 0.65 -5.75
CA VAL A 312 4.27 1.93 -5.06
C VAL A 312 5.40 2.93 -5.32
N MET A 313 6.67 2.50 -5.21
CA MET A 313 7.83 3.36 -5.50
C MET A 313 7.83 3.87 -6.93
N LYS A 314 7.44 3.02 -7.90
CA LYS A 314 7.32 3.39 -9.32
C LYS A 314 6.14 4.34 -9.56
N ALA A 315 4.94 3.99 -9.11
CA ALA A 315 3.72 4.77 -9.32
C ALA A 315 3.75 6.14 -8.61
N SER A 316 4.28 6.20 -7.39
CA SER A 316 4.39 7.44 -6.60
C SER A 316 5.56 8.35 -7.03
N LYS A 317 6.22 8.07 -8.16
CA LYS A 317 7.42 8.80 -8.65
C LYS A 317 8.52 8.91 -7.57
N LYS A 318 8.74 7.84 -6.79
CA LYS A 318 9.65 7.76 -5.63
C LYS A 318 9.30 8.74 -4.48
N ARG A 319 8.02 9.10 -4.26
CA ARG A 319 7.60 9.84 -3.06
C ARG A 319 7.61 8.95 -1.83
N PHE A 320 7.00 7.76 -1.91
CA PHE A 320 7.16 6.71 -0.90
C PHE A 320 8.36 5.84 -1.28
N ARG A 321 9.22 5.51 -0.32
CA ARG A 321 10.46 4.74 -0.54
C ARG A 321 10.64 3.69 0.54
N ILE A 322 11.13 2.52 0.15
CA ILE A 322 11.70 1.52 1.07
C ILE A 322 12.86 2.17 1.84
N GLY A 323 12.88 2.06 3.17
CA GLY A 323 13.90 2.68 4.02
C GLY A 323 13.68 4.17 4.35
N ALA A 324 12.44 4.67 4.29
CA ALA A 324 12.09 6.00 4.78
C ALA A 324 10.64 6.07 5.29
N GLN A 325 10.47 6.42 6.56
CA GLN A 325 9.18 6.75 7.19
C GLN A 325 8.35 7.77 6.38
N SER A 326 7.02 7.62 6.42
CA SER A 326 6.06 8.52 5.79
C SER A 326 4.70 8.47 6.51
N ASP A 327 3.83 9.45 6.27
CA ASP A 327 2.55 9.51 6.97
C ASP A 327 1.53 8.50 6.37
N PRO A 328 0.90 7.61 7.18
CA PRO A 328 -0.09 6.64 6.69
C PRO A 328 -1.30 7.28 6.01
N VAL A 329 -1.68 8.50 6.38
CA VAL A 329 -2.81 9.25 5.79
C VAL A 329 -2.40 9.80 4.43
N GLU A 330 -1.18 10.34 4.30
CA GLU A 330 -0.64 10.82 3.03
C GLU A 330 -0.47 9.67 2.02
N PHE A 331 -0.09 8.48 2.52
CA PHE A 331 -0.05 7.25 1.75
C PHE A 331 -1.44 6.72 1.38
N MET A 332 -2.37 6.58 2.35
CA MET A 332 -3.72 6.08 2.11
C MET A 332 -4.51 6.97 1.14
N SER A 333 -4.45 8.30 1.32
CA SER A 333 -5.09 9.26 0.42
C SER A 333 -4.59 9.11 -1.02
N TRP A 334 -3.27 9.03 -1.21
CA TRP A 334 -2.69 8.80 -2.54
C TRP A 334 -3.06 7.43 -3.11
N LEU A 335 -3.00 6.38 -2.32
CA LEU A 335 -3.25 5.01 -2.77
C LEU A 335 -4.71 4.86 -3.23
N LEU A 336 -5.68 5.37 -2.48
CA LEU A 336 -7.09 5.34 -2.86
C LEU A 336 -7.34 6.17 -4.14
N ASN A 337 -6.81 7.39 -4.24
CA ASN A 337 -6.97 8.21 -5.45
C ASN A 337 -6.30 7.58 -6.69
N THR A 338 -5.11 6.99 -6.54
CA THR A 338 -4.40 6.33 -7.66
C THR A 338 -5.10 5.03 -8.08
N LEU A 339 -5.52 4.19 -7.13
CA LEU A 339 -6.32 3.00 -7.43
C LEU A 339 -7.69 3.38 -8.05
N HIS A 340 -8.29 4.51 -7.66
CA HIS A 340 -9.51 4.99 -8.32
C HIS A 340 -9.23 5.32 -9.79
N ALA A 341 -8.21 6.15 -10.06
CA ALA A 341 -7.85 6.58 -11.41
C ALA A 341 -7.49 5.41 -12.32
N ASP A 342 -6.66 4.47 -11.83
CA ASP A 342 -6.22 3.29 -12.59
C ASP A 342 -7.36 2.29 -12.87
N LEU A 343 -8.35 2.18 -11.99
CA LEU A 343 -9.54 1.31 -12.17
C LEU A 343 -10.69 1.98 -12.93
N ARG A 344 -10.63 3.29 -13.20
CA ARG A 344 -11.71 4.02 -13.88
C ARG A 344 -11.69 3.73 -15.37
N THR A 345 -12.67 2.96 -15.85
CA THR A 345 -12.86 2.75 -17.30
C THR A 345 -13.55 3.96 -17.93
N SER A 346 -13.25 4.28 -19.19
CA SER A 346 -13.92 5.38 -19.93
C SER A 346 -15.46 5.29 -19.96
N LYS A 347 -16.03 4.09 -19.75
CA LYS A 347 -17.48 3.85 -19.70
C LYS A 347 -18.11 3.94 -18.29
N LYS A 348 -17.31 4.04 -17.22
CA LYS A 348 -17.79 4.14 -15.83
C LYS A 348 -16.96 5.14 -15.04
N SER A 349 -17.59 6.23 -14.62
CA SER A 349 -16.96 7.27 -13.78
C SER A 349 -16.66 6.82 -12.34
N SER A 350 -17.33 5.79 -11.84
CA SER A 350 -17.04 5.17 -10.52
C SER A 350 -16.12 3.96 -10.62
N SER A 351 -15.50 3.61 -9.50
CA SER A 351 -14.79 2.35 -9.27
C SER A 351 -15.02 1.89 -7.82
N ILE A 352 -14.60 0.67 -7.49
CA ILE A 352 -14.78 0.07 -6.15
C ILE A 352 -14.32 0.97 -4.99
N ILE A 353 -13.31 1.83 -5.23
CA ILE A 353 -12.83 2.81 -4.26
C ILE A 353 -13.94 3.82 -3.91
N HIS A 354 -14.61 4.37 -4.92
CA HIS A 354 -15.70 5.31 -4.71
C HIS A 354 -16.95 4.61 -4.15
N ASP A 355 -17.27 3.41 -4.66
CA ASP A 355 -18.41 2.62 -4.20
C ASP A 355 -18.27 2.17 -2.72
N CYS A 356 -17.04 2.12 -2.19
CA CYS A 356 -16.77 1.88 -0.77
C CYS A 356 -16.72 3.18 0.06
N PHE A 357 -15.95 4.18 -0.39
CA PHE A 357 -15.46 5.27 0.47
C PHE A 357 -15.95 6.68 0.09
N GLN A 358 -16.57 6.89 -1.09
CA GLN A 358 -16.92 8.25 -1.53
C GLN A 358 -18.19 8.77 -0.84
N GLY A 359 -18.01 9.61 0.17
CA GLY A 359 -19.06 10.46 0.71
C GLY A 359 -19.20 11.78 -0.08
N GLU A 360 -20.20 12.57 0.27
CA GLU A 360 -20.41 13.94 -0.20
C GLU A 360 -20.56 14.87 1.02
N LEU A 361 -19.86 16.00 0.96
CA LEU A 361 -19.86 17.04 1.99
C LEU A 361 -20.31 18.36 1.35
N GLU A 362 -21.29 19.01 1.96
CA GLU A 362 -21.69 20.37 1.68
C GLU A 362 -20.86 21.33 2.55
N VAL A 363 -20.34 22.39 1.94
CA VAL A 363 -19.54 23.42 2.60
C VAL A 363 -20.23 24.75 2.39
N VAL A 364 -20.60 25.40 3.49
CA VAL A 364 -21.11 26.78 3.50
C VAL A 364 -20.01 27.69 4.04
N LYS A 365 -19.59 28.66 3.24
CA LYS A 365 -18.47 29.57 3.50
C LYS A 365 -18.98 31.01 3.54
N ASP A 366 -19.01 31.59 4.72
CA ASP A 366 -19.43 32.97 4.98
C ASP A 366 -18.19 33.89 5.08
N THR A 367 -18.04 34.81 4.13
CA THR A 367 -16.86 35.71 4.00
C THR A 367 -17.29 37.18 4.16
N HIS A 368 -16.54 37.97 4.95
CA HIS A 368 -16.85 39.39 5.18
C HIS A 368 -16.18 40.30 4.13
N ASN A 369 -16.97 40.98 3.30
CA ASN A 369 -16.47 41.94 2.30
C ASN A 369 -16.28 43.34 2.93
N LYS A 370 -15.13 43.55 3.59
CA LYS A 370 -14.77 44.88 4.15
C LYS A 370 -14.71 46.00 3.10
N THR A 371 -14.39 45.68 1.85
CA THR A 371 -14.06 46.61 0.76
C THR A 371 -15.20 47.53 0.29
N ILE A 372 -16.43 47.33 0.78
CA ILE A 372 -17.62 48.12 0.38
C ILE A 372 -18.14 49.00 1.53
N ALA A 373 -17.81 48.69 2.79
CA ALA A 373 -18.28 49.45 3.95
C ALA A 373 -17.78 50.91 3.96
N GLU A 374 -16.51 51.12 3.58
CA GLU A 374 -15.84 52.43 3.57
C GLU A 374 -16.21 53.31 2.36
N LYS A 375 -17.11 52.87 1.48
CA LYS A 375 -17.62 53.65 0.33
C LYS A 375 -19.11 53.98 0.39
N LYS A 376 -19.84 53.57 1.44
CA LYS A 376 -21.29 53.76 1.56
C LYS A 376 -21.74 55.00 2.36
N GLU A 377 -20.86 55.98 2.54
CA GLU A 377 -21.25 57.32 3.06
C GLU A 377 -21.51 58.37 1.96
N ASN A 378 -21.31 58.05 0.67
CA ASN A 378 -21.64 58.93 -0.46
C ASN A 378 -22.11 58.12 -1.69
N ASP A 379 -23.38 57.69 -1.68
CA ASP A 379 -24.27 57.67 -2.88
C ASP A 379 -25.68 57.20 -2.48
N ASP A 380 -26.68 58.08 -2.63
CA ASP A 380 -28.10 57.76 -2.50
C ASP A 380 -28.69 57.32 -3.86
N ASP A 381 -28.53 56.05 -4.23
CA ASP A 381 -29.26 55.43 -5.35
C ASP A 381 -30.09 54.22 -4.87
N PRO A 382 -31.43 54.31 -4.84
CA PRO A 382 -32.29 53.31 -4.22
C PRO A 382 -32.58 52.05 -5.08
N ASN A 383 -31.94 51.86 -6.25
CA ASN A 383 -32.33 50.80 -7.20
C ASN A 383 -31.24 49.76 -7.57
N ALA A 384 -30.45 49.33 -6.58
CA ALA A 384 -29.52 48.20 -6.73
C ALA A 384 -30.25 46.83 -6.75
N SER A 385 -30.84 46.47 -7.90
CA SER A 385 -31.58 45.21 -8.08
C SER A 385 -30.74 43.94 -7.77
N LEU A 386 -31.35 43.00 -7.05
CA LEU A 386 -30.76 41.70 -6.69
C LEU A 386 -30.46 40.85 -7.94
N LYS A 387 -29.19 40.81 -8.37
CA LYS A 387 -28.72 39.87 -9.40
C LYS A 387 -28.41 38.51 -8.76
N LEU A 388 -29.38 37.61 -8.83
CA LEU A 388 -29.19 36.20 -8.54
C LEU A 388 -28.38 35.53 -9.65
N THR A 389 -27.15 35.15 -9.32
CA THR A 389 -26.34 34.16 -10.05
C THR A 389 -25.97 33.03 -9.10
N ASP A 390 -25.70 31.85 -9.65
CA ASP A 390 -25.84 30.58 -8.93
C ASP A 390 -25.01 30.47 -7.61
N GLY A 391 -25.60 29.84 -6.59
CA GLY A 391 -24.95 29.48 -5.33
C GLY A 391 -24.52 30.62 -4.37
N VAL A 392 -24.56 31.90 -4.78
CA VAL A 392 -24.04 33.03 -3.98
C VAL A 392 -25.17 33.90 -3.42
N ALA A 393 -25.18 34.10 -2.11
CA ALA A 393 -26.09 35.01 -1.43
C ALA A 393 -25.33 36.13 -0.70
N GLU A 394 -25.54 37.39 -1.11
CA GLU A 394 -25.06 38.55 -0.37
C GLU A 394 -26.10 39.03 0.65
N LYS A 395 -25.71 39.19 1.91
CA LYS A 395 -26.58 39.79 2.94
C LYS A 395 -25.73 40.54 3.97
N ASN A 396 -26.06 41.80 4.21
CA ASN A 396 -25.38 42.68 5.19
C ASN A 396 -23.84 42.73 5.05
N GLY A 397 -23.30 42.69 3.83
CA GLY A 397 -21.85 42.71 3.57
C GLY A 397 -21.12 41.38 3.80
N ILE A 398 -21.87 40.32 4.13
CA ILE A 398 -21.37 38.94 4.13
C ILE A 398 -21.76 38.29 2.80
N VAL A 399 -20.77 37.65 2.17
CA VAL A 399 -20.96 36.76 1.01
C VAL A 399 -21.02 35.34 1.53
N THR A 400 -22.15 34.67 1.34
CA THR A 400 -22.30 33.24 1.59
C THR A 400 -22.16 32.48 0.28
N GLU A 401 -21.12 31.66 0.18
CA GLU A 401 -20.92 30.68 -0.87
C GLU A 401 -21.35 29.29 -0.35
N SER A 402 -22.08 28.51 -1.13
CA SER A 402 -22.40 27.11 -0.81
C SER A 402 -22.03 26.18 -1.96
N TYR A 403 -21.26 25.13 -1.68
CA TYR A 403 -20.88 24.12 -2.67
C TYR A 403 -20.85 22.71 -2.07
N ARG A 404 -20.87 21.69 -2.93
CA ARG A 404 -20.72 20.29 -2.55
C ARG A 404 -19.40 19.74 -3.06
N MET A 405 -18.74 18.91 -2.27
CA MET A 405 -17.49 18.26 -2.64
C MET A 405 -17.49 16.77 -2.23
N PRO A 406 -16.99 15.85 -3.07
CA PRO A 406 -16.80 14.46 -2.68
C PRO A 406 -15.64 14.32 -1.69
N PHE A 407 -15.68 13.31 -0.82
CA PHE A 407 -14.56 12.96 0.05
C PHE A 407 -14.36 11.44 0.15
N LEU A 408 -13.11 11.01 0.36
CA LEU A 408 -12.77 9.61 0.69
C LEU A 408 -12.41 9.42 2.18
N MET A 409 -12.02 10.51 2.86
CA MET A 409 -11.56 10.52 4.26
C MET A 409 -12.00 11.84 4.91
N LEU A 410 -12.50 11.82 6.15
CA LEU A 410 -12.81 13.03 6.91
C LEU A 410 -11.67 13.40 7.88
N GLY A 411 -11.20 14.65 7.78
CA GLY A 411 -10.21 15.22 8.69
C GLY A 411 -10.86 15.75 9.98
N LEU A 412 -10.67 15.01 11.06
CA LEU A 412 -11.09 15.35 12.41
C LEU A 412 -10.01 16.20 13.10
N ASP A 413 -10.32 17.42 13.45
CA ASP A 413 -9.41 18.30 14.19
C ASP A 413 -9.53 18.01 15.69
N LEU A 414 -8.44 17.56 16.32
CA LEU A 414 -8.37 17.40 17.77
C LEU A 414 -8.22 18.78 18.44
N PRO A 415 -8.90 19.05 19.58
CA PRO A 415 -8.66 20.29 20.31
C PRO A 415 -7.21 20.36 20.79
N PRO A 416 -6.64 21.57 20.95
CA PRO A 416 -5.26 21.72 21.39
C PRO A 416 -5.05 21.09 22.78
N PRO A 417 -3.87 20.52 23.07
CA PRO A 417 -3.56 20.05 24.41
C PRO A 417 -3.61 21.23 25.41
N PRO A 418 -4.00 21.00 26.68
CA PRO A 418 -3.99 22.05 27.68
C PRO A 418 -2.57 22.56 27.89
N LEU A 419 -2.38 23.88 27.77
CA LEU A 419 -1.07 24.54 27.86
C LEU A 419 -0.41 24.41 29.24
N PHE A 420 -1.21 24.18 30.27
CA PHE A 420 -0.76 23.99 31.64
C PHE A 420 -0.80 22.50 32.00
N LYS A 421 0.35 21.96 32.41
CA LYS A 421 0.45 20.63 33.02
C LYS A 421 0.05 20.74 34.49
N ASP A 422 -0.72 19.76 34.96
CA ASP A 422 -1.15 19.71 36.36
C ASP A 422 0.03 19.38 37.28
N VAL A 423 0.02 19.91 38.51
CA VAL A 423 1.18 19.94 39.43
C VAL A 423 1.57 18.54 39.93
N MET A 424 0.73 17.53 39.72
CA MET A 424 0.91 16.16 40.22
C MET A 424 1.61 15.18 39.24
N GLU A 425 2.15 15.66 38.11
CA GLU A 425 2.91 14.90 37.09
C GLU A 425 2.30 13.60 36.51
N LYS A 426 1.07 13.25 36.89
CA LYS A 426 0.33 12.17 36.23
C LYS A 426 0.04 12.60 34.79
N ASN A 427 0.44 11.77 33.83
CA ASN A 427 0.15 11.95 32.41
C ASN A 427 -1.36 11.76 32.15
N ILE A 428 -2.16 12.77 32.51
CA ILE A 428 -3.57 12.88 32.12
C ILE A 428 -3.57 13.19 30.62
N ILE A 429 -3.51 12.14 29.81
CA ILE A 429 -3.69 12.26 28.36
C ILE A 429 -5.13 12.77 28.16
N PRO A 430 -5.33 13.97 27.58
CA PRO A 430 -6.67 14.53 27.42
C PRO A 430 -7.56 13.58 26.62
N GLN A 431 -8.81 13.40 27.07
CA GLN A 431 -9.79 12.51 26.45
C GLN A 431 -10.95 13.34 25.90
N VAL A 432 -11.35 13.07 24.66
CA VAL A 432 -12.43 13.78 23.98
C VAL A 432 -13.35 12.75 23.32
N PRO A 433 -14.66 12.75 23.62
CA PRO A 433 -15.60 11.87 22.95
C PRO A 433 -15.66 12.15 21.45
N LEU A 434 -15.63 11.08 20.63
CA LEU A 434 -15.59 11.16 19.17
C LEU A 434 -16.77 11.97 18.60
N PHE A 435 -17.96 11.86 19.21
CA PHE A 435 -19.14 12.63 18.79
C PHE A 435 -18.93 14.15 18.87
N ASN A 436 -18.17 14.66 19.85
CA ASN A 436 -17.90 16.10 19.96
C ASN A 436 -16.97 16.59 18.83
N ILE A 437 -16.09 15.73 18.32
CA ILE A 437 -15.22 16.07 17.18
C ILE A 437 -15.99 15.96 15.86
N LEU A 438 -16.96 15.03 15.79
CA LEU A 438 -17.85 14.87 14.63
C LEU A 438 -18.89 15.98 14.46
N LYS A 439 -19.20 16.77 15.52
CA LYS A 439 -20.04 17.98 15.42
C LYS A 439 -19.56 18.98 14.36
N LYS A 440 -18.27 18.99 14.03
CA LYS A 440 -17.74 19.76 12.89
C LYS A 440 -18.54 19.57 11.58
N PHE A 441 -19.23 18.44 11.42
CA PHE A 441 -19.95 18.04 10.22
C PHE A 441 -21.48 18.00 10.36
N ASP A 442 -22.06 18.61 11.41
CA ASP A 442 -23.52 18.68 11.62
C ASP A 442 -24.22 19.78 10.80
N GLY A 443 -23.48 20.77 10.30
CA GLY A 443 -23.98 21.93 9.56
C GLY A 443 -24.27 23.16 10.42
N GLU A 444 -24.22 23.03 11.75
CA GLU A 444 -24.38 24.09 12.73
C GLU A 444 -23.02 24.61 13.23
N MET A 445 -22.05 23.70 13.49
CA MET A 445 -20.76 24.06 14.07
C MET A 445 -19.90 24.92 13.13
N VAL A 446 -19.74 26.20 13.50
CA VAL A 446 -18.91 27.17 12.78
C VAL A 446 -17.43 26.92 13.08
N THR A 447 -16.65 26.64 12.03
CA THR A 447 -15.19 26.62 12.05
C THR A 447 -14.65 27.95 11.49
N GLU A 448 -13.85 28.70 12.25
CA GLU A 448 -13.21 29.92 11.74
C GLU A 448 -11.87 29.60 11.08
N VAL A 449 -11.73 29.97 9.81
CA VAL A 449 -10.51 29.80 9.01
C VAL A 449 -9.87 31.17 8.80
N VAL A 450 -8.64 31.34 9.31
CA VAL A 450 -7.98 32.67 9.42
C VAL A 450 -7.19 33.05 8.14
N ARG A 451 -6.84 32.08 7.31
CA ARG A 451 -6.00 32.25 6.10
C ARG A 451 -6.58 31.42 4.93
N PRO A 452 -6.58 31.91 3.68
CA PRO A 452 -5.98 33.17 3.21
C PRO A 452 -6.78 34.43 3.53
N ARG A 453 -8.06 34.30 3.90
CA ARG A 453 -8.90 35.38 4.46
C ARG A 453 -9.71 34.82 5.62
N LEU A 454 -10.15 35.68 6.54
CA LEU A 454 -11.04 35.28 7.63
C LEU A 454 -12.42 34.89 7.08
N ALA A 455 -12.73 33.59 7.11
CA ALA A 455 -13.99 33.02 6.66
C ALA A 455 -14.56 32.07 7.72
N ARG A 456 -15.88 32.04 7.85
CA ARG A 456 -16.61 31.10 8.68
C ARG A 456 -17.07 29.94 7.80
N MET A 457 -16.68 28.72 8.14
CA MET A 457 -17.05 27.51 7.40
C MET A 457 -17.94 26.63 8.26
N ARG A 458 -19.05 26.17 7.69
CA ARG A 458 -19.91 25.11 8.23
C ARG A 458 -19.88 23.95 7.26
N TYR A 459 -19.75 22.73 7.78
CA TYR A 459 -19.69 21.51 6.99
C TYR A 459 -20.88 20.62 7.32
N ARG A 460 -21.53 20.03 6.31
CA ARG A 460 -22.64 19.07 6.49
C ARG A 460 -22.43 17.85 5.59
N VAL A 461 -22.43 16.64 6.16
CA VAL A 461 -22.39 15.42 5.34
C VAL A 461 -23.75 15.20 4.68
N THR A 462 -23.80 15.30 3.35
CA THR A 462 -25.01 15.07 2.54
C THR A 462 -25.12 13.61 2.09
N ARG A 463 -23.99 12.91 1.92
CA ARG A 463 -23.95 11.48 1.57
C ARG A 463 -22.88 10.75 2.39
N LEU A 464 -23.30 9.76 3.17
CA LEU A 464 -22.37 8.85 3.86
C LEU A 464 -21.88 7.74 2.91
N PRO A 465 -20.58 7.38 2.95
CA PRO A 465 -20.06 6.20 2.25
C PRO A 465 -20.42 4.90 2.99
N ARG A 466 -20.22 3.76 2.33
CA ARG A 466 -20.44 2.43 2.94
C ARG A 466 -19.41 2.13 4.04
N TYR A 467 -18.20 2.65 3.89
CA TYR A 467 -17.12 2.62 4.88
C TYR A 467 -16.58 4.04 5.04
N LEU A 468 -16.67 4.60 6.25
CA LEU A 468 -16.22 5.95 6.55
C LEU A 468 -14.81 5.94 7.15
N ILE A 469 -13.85 6.57 6.47
CA ILE A 469 -12.48 6.71 6.97
C ILE A 469 -12.36 8.03 7.75
N LEU A 470 -12.00 7.94 9.03
CA LEU A 470 -11.81 9.08 9.94
C LEU A 470 -10.32 9.28 10.26
N HIS A 471 -9.76 10.42 9.87
CA HIS A 471 -8.39 10.82 10.21
C HIS A 471 -8.40 11.80 11.39
N MET A 472 -7.95 11.37 12.56
CA MET A 472 -7.62 12.27 13.67
C MET A 472 -6.32 13.02 13.37
N ARG A 473 -6.41 14.33 13.10
CA ARG A 473 -5.27 15.21 12.82
C ARG A 473 -4.42 15.38 14.07
N ARG A 474 -3.43 14.49 14.22
CA ARG A 474 -2.54 14.41 15.38
C ARG A 474 -1.25 15.20 15.23
N PHE A 475 -0.84 15.55 14.02
CA PHE A 475 0.42 16.21 13.76
C PHE A 475 0.20 17.62 13.23
N THR A 476 0.75 18.60 13.92
CA THR A 476 0.69 20.03 13.55
C THR A 476 2.11 20.56 13.41
N LYS A 477 2.45 21.07 12.22
CA LYS A 477 3.77 21.66 11.97
C LYS A 477 3.77 23.13 12.41
N ASN A 478 4.38 23.39 13.55
CA ASN A 478 4.70 24.75 14.01
C ASN A 478 5.95 25.26 13.26
N ASN A 479 6.29 26.54 13.43
CA ASN A 479 7.44 27.16 12.74
C ASN A 479 8.80 26.46 13.00
N PHE A 480 8.92 25.68 14.07
CA PHE A 480 10.18 25.09 14.53
C PHE A 480 10.22 23.55 14.50
N PHE A 481 9.08 22.88 14.70
CA PHE A 481 8.99 21.41 14.77
C PHE A 481 7.57 20.92 14.48
N VAL A 482 7.43 19.61 14.22
CA VAL A 482 6.13 18.93 14.16
C VAL A 482 5.74 18.51 15.57
N GLU A 483 4.62 19.03 16.06
CA GLU A 483 4.06 18.69 17.36
C GLU A 483 3.02 17.57 17.23
N LYS A 484 3.02 16.63 18.19
CA LYS A 484 2.06 15.52 18.23
C LYS A 484 1.02 15.77 19.32
N ASN A 485 -0.23 16.02 18.93
CA ASN A 485 -1.36 16.10 19.83
C ASN A 485 -1.65 14.70 20.45
N PRO A 486 -1.51 14.53 21.78
CA PRO A 486 -1.65 13.24 22.44
C PRO A 486 -3.12 12.83 22.66
N THR A 487 -4.08 13.75 22.50
CA THR A 487 -5.49 13.59 22.88
C THR A 487 -6.11 12.27 22.41
N LEU A 488 -6.69 11.48 23.31
CA LEU A 488 -7.41 10.26 22.96
C LEU A 488 -8.84 10.60 22.51
N GLY A 489 -9.21 10.10 21.33
CA GLY A 489 -10.59 10.15 20.85
C GLY A 489 -11.33 8.90 21.30
N GLU A 490 -12.22 9.01 22.28
CA GLU A 490 -12.99 7.86 22.78
C GLU A 490 -14.29 7.68 21.99
N ALA A 491 -14.54 6.44 21.53
CA ALA A 491 -15.85 6.01 21.05
C ALA A 491 -16.58 5.29 22.20
N LYS A 492 -17.32 6.06 22.99
CA LYS A 492 -18.31 5.63 24.00
C LYS A 492 -19.66 6.21 23.63
#